data_AF-A0A5K7ZCF6-F1
#
_entry.id   AF-A0A5K7ZCF6-F1
#
_cell.length_a   1.000
_cell.length_b   1.000
_cell.length_c   1.000
_cell.angle_alpha   90.00
_cell.angle_beta   90.00
_cell.angle_gamma   90.00
#
_symmetry.space_group_name_H-M   'P 1'
#
loop_
_entity.id
_entity.type
_entity.pdbx_description
1 polymer ?
#
loop_
_entity_poly.entity_id
_entity_poly.type
_entity_poly.pdbx_seq_one_letter_code
_entity_poly.pdbx_strand_id
1 'polypeptide(L)'
;MDKTDAERFRNLMLGMADNFRDSLSKEGMRLRFEMLRPYSIEQVERAGIEIMCSRKYNKMPPVAEFIEAIEGAALSLETKANHQWNTLMEQVRSVGWYGTPSIEDPITRKLMTGRFSMASLCEATPRELSFLRRDFLAAYLAEESMGEVKLITDGTNGKKVKKLAAGIFKNVS
;
A
#
# COMPACT_ATOMS: atom_id res chain seq x y z
N MET A 1 3.69 -10.63 -9.03
CA MET A 1 4.06 -11.83 -8.25
C MET A 1 4.82 -12.76 -9.16
N ASP A 2 5.82 -13.45 -8.62
CA ASP A 2 6.58 -14.47 -9.33
C ASP A 2 6.50 -15.84 -8.63
N LYS A 3 7.20 -16.84 -9.16
CA LYS A 3 7.16 -18.22 -8.62
C LYS A 3 7.63 -18.31 -7.16
N THR A 4 8.49 -17.40 -6.71
CA THR A 4 8.98 -17.36 -5.32
C THR A 4 7.88 -16.94 -4.35
N ASP A 5 6.85 -16.23 -4.83
CA ASP A 5 5.69 -15.82 -4.03
C ASP A 5 4.63 -16.91 -3.87
N ALA A 6 4.76 -18.05 -4.56
CA ALA A 6 3.71 -19.07 -4.65
C ALA A 6 3.30 -19.64 -3.29
N GLU A 7 4.26 -19.85 -2.37
CA GLU A 7 3.94 -20.33 -1.02
C GLU A 7 3.19 -19.29 -0.19
N ARG A 8 3.60 -18.01 -0.25
CA ARG A 8 2.92 -16.91 0.45
C ARG A 8 1.48 -16.78 -0.06
N PHE A 9 1.31 -16.77 -1.38
CA PHE A 9 0.00 -16.73 -2.02
C PHE A 9 -0.88 -17.91 -1.62
N ARG A 10 -0.34 -19.14 -1.63
CA ARG A 10 -1.07 -20.33 -1.20
C ARG A 10 -1.54 -20.20 0.25
N ASN A 11 -0.65 -19.79 1.15
CA ASN A 11 -0.98 -19.68 2.57
C ASN A 11 -2.07 -18.62 2.82
N LEU A 12 -2.01 -17.48 2.12
CA LEU A 12 -3.07 -16.47 2.14
C LEU A 12 -4.41 -17.06 1.70
N MET A 13 -4.43 -17.72 0.54
CA MET A 13 -5.66 -18.25 -0.04
C MET A 13 -6.28 -19.37 0.82
N LEU A 14 -5.46 -20.22 1.44
CA LEU A 14 -5.92 -21.23 2.38
C LEU A 14 -6.49 -20.60 3.66
N GLY A 15 -5.80 -19.61 4.24
CA GLY A 15 -6.31 -18.90 5.42
C GLY A 15 -7.64 -18.16 5.15
N MET A 16 -7.80 -17.61 3.94
CA MET A 16 -9.07 -17.04 3.50
C MET A 16 -10.15 -18.12 3.35
N ALA A 17 -9.83 -19.26 2.74
CA ALA A 17 -10.75 -20.38 2.60
C ALA A 17 -11.24 -20.88 3.97
N ASP A 18 -10.36 -20.95 4.96
CA ASP A 18 -10.71 -21.28 6.35
C ASP A 18 -11.68 -20.24 6.95
N ASN A 19 -11.40 -18.94 6.77
CA ASN A 19 -12.28 -17.87 7.26
C ASN A 19 -13.68 -17.91 6.63
N PHE A 20 -13.75 -18.17 5.32
CA PHE A 20 -15.02 -18.26 4.58
C PHE A 20 -15.64 -19.67 4.62
N ARG A 21 -15.04 -20.65 5.31
CA ARG A 21 -15.50 -22.05 5.37
C ARG A 21 -15.70 -22.67 3.99
N ASP A 22 -14.80 -22.35 3.06
CA ASP A 22 -14.83 -22.82 1.68
C ASP A 22 -13.59 -23.69 1.39
N SER A 23 -13.53 -24.29 0.21
CA SER A 23 -12.37 -25.05 -0.24
C SER A 23 -11.87 -24.57 -1.59
N LEU A 24 -10.56 -24.67 -1.81
CA LEU A 24 -9.92 -24.33 -3.07
C LEU A 24 -9.37 -25.58 -3.74
N SER A 25 -9.84 -25.86 -4.96
CA SER A 25 -9.18 -26.84 -5.81
C SER A 25 -7.81 -26.36 -6.25
N LYS A 26 -6.94 -27.30 -6.63
CA LYS A 26 -5.59 -26.98 -7.14
C LYS A 26 -5.66 -26.08 -8.37
N GLU A 27 -6.60 -26.37 -9.26
CA GLU A 27 -6.85 -25.62 -10.49
C GLU A 27 -7.38 -24.23 -10.17
N GLY A 28 -8.30 -24.12 -9.20
CA GLY A 28 -8.85 -22.85 -8.72
C GLY A 28 -7.77 -21.95 -8.11
N MET A 29 -6.85 -22.51 -7.34
CA MET A 29 -5.71 -21.79 -6.78
C MET A 29 -4.74 -21.33 -7.87
N ARG A 30 -4.40 -22.21 -8.82
CA ARG A 30 -3.53 -21.88 -9.96
C ARG A 30 -4.09 -20.74 -10.80
N LEU A 31 -5.38 -20.77 -11.12
CA LEU A 31 -6.01 -19.72 -11.92
C LEU A 31 -6.00 -18.37 -11.21
N ARG A 32 -6.23 -18.34 -9.90
CA ARG A 32 -6.15 -17.10 -9.10
C ARG A 32 -4.73 -16.53 -9.08
N PHE A 33 -3.73 -17.39 -8.95
CA PHE A 33 -2.33 -16.97 -9.00
C PHE A 33 -1.98 -16.34 -10.35
N GLU A 34 -2.39 -16.96 -11.47
CA GLU A 34 -2.15 -16.39 -12.80
C GLU A 34 -2.89 -15.06 -13.02
N MET A 35 -4.14 -14.95 -12.57
CA MET A 35 -4.92 -13.71 -12.73
C MET A 35 -4.35 -12.55 -11.91
N LEU A 36 -3.83 -12.82 -10.71
CA LEU A 36 -3.25 -11.79 -9.84
C LEU A 36 -1.75 -11.59 -10.06
N ARG A 37 -1.13 -12.35 -10.97
CA ARG A 37 0.29 -12.26 -11.30
C ARG A 37 0.79 -10.84 -11.63
N PRO A 38 0.01 -9.95 -12.27
CA PRO A 38 0.42 -8.57 -12.53
C PRO A 38 0.69 -7.72 -11.27
N TYR A 39 0.10 -8.05 -10.12
CA TYR A 39 0.25 -7.31 -8.86
C TYR A 39 1.35 -7.90 -7.98
N SER A 40 1.92 -7.15 -7.03
CA SER A 40 2.88 -7.71 -6.05
C SER A 40 2.19 -8.58 -5.00
N ILE A 41 2.94 -9.48 -4.36
CA ILE A 41 2.37 -10.33 -3.30
C ILE A 41 1.90 -9.49 -2.11
N GLU A 42 2.59 -8.39 -1.81
CA GLU A 42 2.20 -7.43 -0.77
C GLU A 42 0.85 -6.78 -1.07
N GLN A 43 0.61 -6.37 -2.32
CA GLN A 43 -0.68 -5.81 -2.74
C GLN A 43 -1.81 -6.83 -2.57
N VAL A 44 -1.54 -8.10 -2.94
CA VAL A 44 -2.52 -9.18 -2.84
C VAL A 44 -2.80 -9.59 -1.39
N GLU A 45 -1.79 -9.66 -0.54
CA GLU A 45 -1.94 -9.93 0.90
C GLU A 45 -2.75 -8.83 1.59
N ARG A 46 -2.44 -7.55 1.31
CA ARG A 46 -3.22 -6.41 1.82
C ARG A 46 -4.68 -6.50 1.39
N ALA A 47 -4.94 -6.71 0.11
CA ALA A 47 -6.29 -6.86 -0.41
C ALA A 47 -7.04 -8.04 0.22
N GLY A 48 -6.37 -9.18 0.41
CA GLY A 48 -6.95 -10.35 1.07
C GLY A 48 -7.39 -10.05 2.51
N ILE A 49 -6.56 -9.33 3.27
CA ILE A 49 -6.89 -8.89 4.64
C ILE A 49 -8.07 -7.91 4.63
N GLU A 50 -8.03 -6.90 3.76
CA GLU A 50 -9.10 -5.91 3.62
C GLU A 50 -10.45 -6.55 3.31
N ILE A 51 -10.47 -7.51 2.37
CA ILE A 51 -11.68 -8.26 2.02
C ILE A 51 -12.16 -9.09 3.21
N MET A 52 -11.27 -9.80 3.92
CA MET A 52 -11.67 -10.55 5.11
C MET A 52 -12.28 -9.67 6.20
N CYS A 53 -11.80 -8.44 6.37
CA CYS A 53 -12.32 -7.51 7.38
C CYS A 53 -13.64 -6.83 6.99
N SER A 54 -13.89 -6.62 5.69
CA SER A 54 -15.02 -5.83 5.20
C SER A 54 -16.18 -6.67 4.66
N ARG A 55 -15.88 -7.85 4.10
CA ARG A 55 -16.86 -8.71 3.42
C ARG A 55 -17.76 -9.42 4.42
N LYS A 56 -19.07 -9.27 4.22
CA LYS A 56 -20.12 -9.90 5.05
C LYS A 56 -20.58 -11.27 4.55
N TYR A 57 -20.19 -11.65 3.34
CA TYR A 57 -20.60 -12.90 2.71
C TYR A 57 -19.65 -14.04 3.05
N ASN A 58 -20.20 -15.22 3.36
CA ASN A 58 -19.45 -16.40 3.78
C ASN A 58 -18.92 -17.25 2.60
N LYS A 59 -18.77 -16.68 1.40
CA LYS A 59 -18.19 -17.39 0.25
C LYS A 59 -16.89 -16.74 -0.15
N MET A 60 -15.97 -17.57 -0.64
CA MET A 60 -14.68 -17.09 -1.11
C MET A 60 -14.87 -15.96 -2.15
N PRO A 61 -14.17 -14.83 -1.97
CA PRO A 61 -14.29 -13.72 -2.88
C PRO A 61 -13.77 -14.11 -4.29
N PRO A 62 -14.42 -13.61 -5.36
CA PRO A 62 -13.89 -13.68 -6.71
C PRO A 62 -12.63 -12.81 -6.84
N VAL A 63 -11.81 -13.09 -7.85
CA VAL A 63 -10.58 -12.31 -8.11
C VAL A 63 -10.86 -10.84 -8.41
N ALA A 64 -12.02 -10.52 -8.98
CA ALA A 64 -12.44 -9.15 -9.23
C ALA A 64 -12.41 -8.29 -7.96
N GLU A 65 -12.79 -8.84 -6.80
CA GLU A 65 -12.77 -8.09 -5.54
C GLU A 65 -11.35 -7.81 -5.04
N PHE A 66 -10.38 -8.68 -5.33
CA PHE A 66 -8.97 -8.37 -5.07
C PHE A 66 -8.49 -7.23 -5.94
N ILE A 67 -8.84 -7.24 -7.23
CA ILE A 67 -8.47 -6.18 -8.16
C ILE A 67 -9.06 -4.85 -7.69
N GLU A 68 -10.35 -4.83 -7.33
CA GLU A 68 -11.02 -3.65 -6.79
C GLU A 68 -10.35 -3.12 -5.51
N ALA A 69 -9.98 -3.99 -4.56
CA ALA A 69 -9.30 -3.60 -3.33
C ALA A 69 -7.86 -3.09 -3.57
N ILE A 70 -7.15 -3.65 -4.56
CA ILE A 70 -5.81 -3.20 -4.94
C ILE A 70 -5.88 -1.81 -5.59
N GLU A 71 -6.74 -1.67 -6.59
CA GLU A 71 -6.86 -0.45 -7.40
C GLU A 71 -7.56 0.68 -6.63
N GLY A 72 -8.56 0.37 -5.80
CA GLY A 72 -9.22 1.34 -4.94
C GLY A 72 -8.26 1.98 -3.93
N ALA A 73 -7.35 1.19 -3.36
CA ALA A 73 -6.30 1.72 -2.50
C ALA A 73 -5.30 2.61 -3.25
N ALA A 74 -4.95 2.26 -4.50
CA ALA A 74 -4.10 3.10 -5.34
C ALA A 74 -4.77 4.46 -5.62
N LEU A 75 -6.07 4.46 -5.94
CA LEU A 75 -6.85 5.69 -6.13
C LEU A 75 -6.92 6.55 -4.86
N SER A 76 -7.07 5.91 -3.69
CA SER A 76 -7.01 6.60 -2.40
C SER A 76 -5.64 7.26 -2.17
N LEU A 77 -4.57 6.55 -2.51
CA LEU A 77 -3.21 7.06 -2.35
C LEU A 77 -2.91 8.22 -3.32
N GLU A 78 -3.36 8.15 -4.57
CA GLU A 78 -3.29 9.28 -5.50
C GLU A 78 -4.05 10.49 -4.97
N THR A 79 -5.23 10.27 -4.39
CA THR A 79 -6.02 11.35 -3.77
C THR A 79 -5.26 11.98 -2.60
N LYS A 80 -4.64 11.16 -1.74
CA LYS A 80 -3.80 11.62 -0.63
C LYS A 80 -2.60 12.44 -1.13
N ALA A 81 -1.88 11.95 -2.14
CA ALA A 81 -0.74 12.65 -2.73
C ALA A 81 -1.14 14.01 -3.33
N ASN A 82 -2.30 14.07 -4.00
CA ASN A 82 -2.85 15.32 -4.52
C ASN A 82 -3.20 16.32 -3.42
N HIS A 83 -3.82 15.84 -2.34
CA HIS A 83 -4.11 16.67 -1.17
C HIS A 83 -2.82 17.26 -0.59
N GLN A 84 -1.79 16.42 -0.38
CA GLN A 84 -0.51 16.89 0.18
C GLN A 84 0.20 17.90 -0.72
N TRP A 85 0.16 17.73 -2.04
CA TRP A 85 0.69 18.73 -2.97
C TRP A 85 -0.02 20.07 -2.83
N ASN A 86 -1.35 20.07 -2.77
CA ASN A 86 -2.12 21.31 -2.65
C ASN A 86 -1.83 22.02 -1.33
N THR A 87 -1.84 21.29 -0.22
CA THR A 87 -1.48 21.83 1.10
C THR A 87 -0.07 22.41 1.14
N LEU A 88 0.91 21.70 0.54
CA LEU A 88 2.28 22.21 0.41
C LEU A 88 2.31 23.54 -0.36
N MET A 89 1.66 23.61 -1.52
CA MET A 89 1.65 24.81 -2.35
C MET A 89 0.94 25.99 -1.69
N GLU A 90 -0.10 25.75 -0.89
CA GLU A 90 -0.76 26.77 -0.06
C GLU A 90 0.22 27.34 0.98
N GLN A 91 0.95 26.47 1.68
CA GLN A 91 1.96 26.88 2.65
C GLN A 91 3.09 27.67 1.98
N VAL A 92 3.62 27.18 0.86
CA VAL A 92 4.68 27.85 0.08
C VAL A 92 4.26 29.26 -0.33
N ARG A 93 3.03 29.42 -0.83
CA ARG A 93 2.48 30.73 -1.21
C ARG A 93 2.28 31.65 0.00
N SER A 94 1.92 31.10 1.15
CA SER A 94 1.68 31.87 2.37
C SER A 94 2.97 32.36 3.02
N VAL A 95 4.01 31.53 3.10
CA VAL A 95 5.26 31.88 3.79
C VAL A 95 6.27 32.59 2.87
N GLY A 96 6.17 32.36 1.56
CA GLY A 96 7.04 32.97 0.56
C GLY A 96 8.48 32.47 0.59
N TRP A 97 9.34 33.15 -0.17
CA TRP A 97 10.70 32.73 -0.50
C TRP A 97 11.60 32.42 0.71
N TYR A 98 11.55 33.29 1.73
CA TYR A 98 12.40 33.19 2.92
C TYR A 98 11.70 32.45 4.08
N GLY A 99 10.47 32.00 3.86
CA GLY A 99 9.68 31.32 4.85
C GLY A 99 9.97 29.82 4.90
N THR A 100 9.67 29.21 6.05
CA THR A 100 9.71 27.74 6.20
C THR A 100 8.27 27.23 6.30
N PRO A 101 7.77 26.47 5.31
CA PRO A 101 6.40 25.96 5.34
C PRO A 101 6.22 24.95 6.47
N SER A 102 5.10 25.03 7.18
CA SER A 102 4.73 24.01 8.17
C SER A 102 4.23 22.77 7.45
N ILE A 103 5.07 21.76 7.36
CA ILE A 103 4.72 20.46 6.76
C ILE A 103 4.46 19.48 7.90
N GLU A 104 3.29 18.85 7.93
CA GLU A 104 2.95 17.82 8.93
C GLU A 104 3.30 16.43 8.41
N ASP A 105 2.94 16.16 7.16
CA ASP A 105 3.10 14.85 6.54
C ASP A 105 4.59 14.45 6.40
N PRO A 106 5.00 13.28 6.95
CA PRO A 106 6.40 12.89 6.98
C PRO A 106 6.99 12.61 5.59
N ILE A 107 6.18 12.11 4.64
CA ILE A 107 6.63 11.85 3.27
C ILE A 107 6.89 13.17 2.56
N THR A 108 5.96 14.12 2.64
CA THR A 108 6.08 15.46 2.09
C THR A 108 7.31 16.17 2.66
N ARG A 109 7.55 16.04 3.98
CA ARG A 109 8.75 16.58 4.63
C ARG A 109 10.02 15.98 4.05
N LYS A 110 10.07 14.65 3.93
CA LYS A 110 11.21 13.94 3.32
C LYS A 110 11.47 14.40 1.89
N LEU A 111 10.42 14.51 1.07
CA LEU A 111 10.52 14.97 -0.31
C LEU A 111 11.04 16.42 -0.39
N MET A 112 10.58 17.30 0.49
CA MET A 112 11.05 18.69 0.58
C MET A 112 12.49 18.82 1.09
N THR A 113 13.02 17.83 1.81
CA THR A 113 14.43 17.83 2.23
C THR A 113 15.39 17.22 1.19
N GLY A 114 14.90 16.28 0.38
CA GLY A 114 15.76 15.47 -0.49
C GLY A 114 15.62 15.71 -2.00
N ARG A 115 14.48 16.24 -2.45
CA ARG A 115 14.14 16.30 -3.88
C ARG A 115 13.63 17.66 -4.36
N PHE A 116 12.88 18.36 -3.52
CA PHE A 116 12.31 19.67 -3.84
C PHE A 116 12.97 20.76 -3.00
N SER A 117 12.87 22.02 -3.44
CA SER A 117 13.36 23.16 -2.66
C SER A 117 12.35 24.31 -2.68
N MET A 118 12.32 25.11 -1.61
CA MET A 118 11.47 26.30 -1.54
C MET A 118 11.72 27.25 -2.72
N ALA A 119 13.00 27.48 -3.05
CA ALA A 119 13.40 28.29 -4.18
C ALA A 119 12.72 27.81 -5.49
N SER A 120 12.87 26.52 -5.80
CA SER A 120 12.27 25.93 -7.01
C SER A 120 10.74 26.01 -7.05
N LEU A 121 10.06 25.94 -5.91
CA LEU A 121 8.59 25.98 -5.86
C LEU A 121 8.05 27.42 -5.94
N CYS A 122 8.78 28.40 -5.41
CA CYS A 122 8.39 29.81 -5.45
C CYS A 122 8.64 30.46 -6.82
N GLU A 123 9.73 30.10 -7.51
CA GLU A 123 10.10 30.68 -8.81
C GLU A 123 9.44 30.00 -10.02
N ALA A 124 8.91 28.79 -9.85
CA ALA A 124 8.38 28.00 -10.96
C ALA A 124 7.22 28.72 -11.67
N THR A 125 7.32 28.77 -12.99
CA THR A 125 6.22 29.19 -13.85
C THR A 125 5.05 28.21 -13.77
N PRO A 126 3.82 28.60 -14.18
CA PRO A 126 2.67 27.69 -14.20
C PRO A 126 2.93 26.39 -14.96
N ARG A 127 3.74 26.45 -16.02
CA ARG A 127 4.14 25.27 -16.80
C ARG A 127 5.08 24.37 -15.99
N GLU A 128 6.11 24.92 -15.36
CA GLU A 128 7.05 24.15 -14.52
C GLU A 128 6.35 23.55 -13.30
N LEU A 129 5.42 24.28 -12.68
CA LEU A 129 4.59 23.77 -11.58
C LEU A 129 3.80 22.53 -11.97
N SER A 130 3.32 22.42 -13.22
CA SER A 130 2.64 21.21 -13.68
C SER A 130 3.58 19.98 -13.72
N PHE A 131 4.84 20.19 -14.10
CA PHE A 131 5.85 19.12 -14.12
C PHE A 131 6.28 18.76 -12.71
N LEU A 132 6.55 19.75 -11.86
CA LEU A 132 6.89 19.55 -10.45
C LEU A 132 5.78 18.83 -9.69
N ARG A 133 4.52 19.16 -9.96
CA ARG A 133 3.37 18.44 -9.40
C ARG A 133 3.40 16.96 -9.79
N ARG A 134 3.55 16.66 -11.07
CA ARG A 134 3.60 15.28 -11.56
C ARG A 134 4.75 14.50 -10.90
N ASP A 135 5.92 15.13 -10.81
CA ASP A 135 7.10 14.52 -10.19
C ASP A 135 6.91 14.31 -8.69
N PHE A 136 6.24 15.25 -8.00
CA PHE A 136 5.90 15.11 -6.60
C PHE A 136 4.95 13.95 -6.37
N LEU A 137 3.86 13.86 -7.15
CA LEU A 137 2.90 12.75 -7.03
C LEU A 137 3.61 11.41 -7.23
N ALA A 138 4.41 11.26 -8.29
CA ALA A 138 5.16 10.03 -8.53
C ALA A 138 6.12 9.69 -7.38
N ALA A 139 6.83 10.68 -6.84
CA ALA A 139 7.75 10.48 -5.71
C ALA A 139 7.00 10.09 -4.41
N TYR A 140 5.85 10.71 -4.17
CA TYR A 140 5.01 10.46 -3.01
C TYR A 140 4.48 9.02 -3.03
N LEU A 141 3.92 8.58 -4.16
CA LEU A 141 3.42 7.21 -4.32
C LEU A 141 4.53 6.16 -4.11
N ALA A 142 5.74 6.44 -4.61
CA ALA A 142 6.89 5.56 -4.42
C ALA A 142 7.33 5.46 -2.96
N GLU A 143 7.34 6.58 -2.22
CA GLU A 143 7.71 6.58 -0.80
C GLU A 143 6.69 5.89 0.09
N GLU A 144 5.39 6.10 -0.14
CA GLU A 144 4.36 5.42 0.65
C GLU A 144 4.37 3.91 0.39
N SER A 145 4.47 3.48 -0.88
CA SER A 145 4.57 2.05 -1.20
C SER A 145 5.81 1.39 -0.60
N MET A 146 6.96 2.09 -0.56
CA MET A 146 8.15 1.61 0.16
C MET A 146 7.95 1.58 1.68
N GLY A 147 7.20 2.52 2.26
CA GLY A 147 6.83 2.53 3.68
C GLY A 147 5.96 1.33 4.05
N GLU A 148 4.99 0.99 3.21
CA GLU A 148 4.15 -0.20 3.37
C GLU A 148 4.97 -1.50 3.31
N VAL A 149 5.88 -1.62 2.34
CA VAL A 149 6.79 -2.78 2.23
C VAL A 149 7.68 -2.90 3.48
N LYS A 150 8.18 -1.78 4.03
CA LYS A 150 8.94 -1.80 5.28
C LYS A 150 8.11 -2.24 6.46
N LEU A 151 6.86 -1.80 6.61
CA LEU A 151 6.00 -2.26 7.71
C LEU A 151 5.67 -3.76 7.65
N ILE A 152 5.53 -4.30 6.43
CA ILE A 152 5.30 -5.74 6.22
C ILE A 152 6.58 -6.54 6.52
N THR A 153 7.75 -6.05 6.10
CA THR A 153 9.05 -6.74 6.29
C THR A 153 9.64 -6.56 7.69
N ASP A 154 9.51 -5.39 8.31
CA ASP A 154 9.92 -5.06 9.68
C ASP A 154 8.91 -5.51 10.73
N GLY A 155 8.00 -6.44 10.37
CA GLY A 155 6.99 -7.06 11.22
C GLY A 155 7.53 -7.53 12.58
N THR A 156 7.68 -6.59 13.50
CA THR A 156 7.90 -6.72 14.93
C THR A 156 6.63 -7.26 15.62
N ASN A 157 5.52 -7.31 14.88
CA ASN A 157 4.35 -8.14 15.18
C ASN A 157 4.54 -9.63 14.81
N GLY A 158 5.40 -9.96 13.85
CA GLY A 158 5.70 -11.35 13.48
C GLY A 158 6.33 -12.15 14.61
N LYS A 159 7.12 -11.51 15.49
CA LYS A 159 7.69 -12.18 16.68
C LYS A 159 6.63 -12.47 17.75
N LYS A 160 5.66 -11.56 17.99
CA LYS A 160 4.57 -11.79 18.95
C LYS A 160 3.55 -12.81 18.42
N VAL A 161 3.15 -12.72 17.15
CA VAL A 161 2.23 -13.67 16.51
C VAL A 161 2.85 -15.07 16.39
N LYS A 162 4.14 -15.19 16.04
CA LYS A 162 4.85 -16.49 16.07
C LYS A 162 4.92 -17.08 17.48
N LYS A 163 5.12 -16.27 18.52
CA LYS A 163 5.14 -16.74 19.91
C LYS A 163 3.76 -17.18 20.40
N LEU A 164 2.70 -16.51 19.95
CA LEU A 164 1.31 -16.87 20.25
C LEU A 164 0.91 -18.16 19.51
N ALA A 165 1.22 -18.27 18.21
CA ALA A 165 0.99 -19.47 17.41
C ALA A 165 1.76 -20.68 17.96
N ALA A 166 3.03 -20.52 18.32
CA ALA A 166 3.84 -21.58 18.92
C ALA A 166 3.30 -22.08 20.27
N GLY A 167 2.57 -21.24 21.02
CA GLY A 167 1.89 -21.64 22.25
C GLY A 167 0.61 -22.45 21.99
N ILE A 168 -0.12 -22.15 20.92
CA ILE A 168 -1.36 -22.84 20.54
C ILE A 168 -1.05 -24.25 20.01
N PHE A 169 -0.01 -24.42 19.19
CA PHE A 169 0.37 -25.72 18.63
C PHE A 169 1.05 -26.68 19.62
N LYS A 170 1.45 -26.22 20.81
CA LYS A 170 2.00 -27.09 21.87
C LYS A 170 0.93 -27.73 22.77
N ASN A 171 -0.29 -27.20 22.77
CA ASN A 171 -1.39 -27.71 23.59
C ASN A 171 -2.39 -28.58 22.81
N VAL A 172 -2.04 -28.94 21.58
CA VAL A 172 -2.80 -29.89 20.74
C VAL A 172 -1.86 -31.06 20.42
N SER A 173 -1.67 -31.93 21.39
CA SER A 173 -1.11 -33.28 21.25
C SER A 173 -1.69 -34.15 22.35
#